data_AF-A0A2S6RJS3-F1
#
_entry.id   AF-A0A2S6RJS3-F1
#
_cell.length_a   1.000
_cell.length_b   1.000
_cell.length_c   1.000
_cell.angle_alpha   90.00
_cell.angle_beta   90.00
_cell.angle_gamma   90.00
#
_symmetry.space_group_name_H-M   'P 1'
#
loop_
_entity.id
_entity.type
_entity.pdbx_description
1 polymer ?
#
loop_
_entity_poly.entity_id
_entity_poly.type
_entity_poly.pdbx_seq_one_letter_code
_entity_poly.pdbx_strand_id
1 'polypeptide(L)'
;MTDKELHFQALSIINDIRKAEKSGERIPLYKMNPLEARNAYLAMTESLSPPAPQVFQVKNFFIELRKIKIPIRYYRGIKHSKKNILPVTVFFHGGGWVIGDLDTHDVVCRQLANLGDFDVISVNYRMGPENSFPAAVNDATSSINWIANNKINLPIDSSKIAVCGDSAGGNLAAVCCINSKINSGPLITYQTLIYPATHMGSNYPSKNKYDGYILSKRLMKWFEEKYIGNNQGDFSYSDWRISPICYDY
;
A
#
# COMPACT_ATOMS: atom_id res chain seq x y z
N MET A 1 -17.83 19.53 -1.61
CA MET A 1 -16.72 20.39 -2.07
C MET A 1 -17.12 20.93 -3.43
N THR A 2 -16.67 22.13 -3.79
CA THR A 2 -16.84 22.64 -5.15
C THR A 2 -15.51 22.54 -5.89
N ASP A 3 -15.54 22.34 -7.20
CA ASP A 3 -14.31 22.26 -8.02
C ASP A 3 -13.45 23.53 -7.92
N LYS A 4 -14.04 24.66 -7.51
CA LYS A 4 -13.34 25.93 -7.26
C LYS A 4 -12.38 25.89 -6.07
N GLU A 5 -12.52 24.92 -5.18
CA GLU A 5 -11.66 24.73 -4.00
C GLU A 5 -10.41 23.88 -4.31
N LEU A 6 -10.33 23.27 -5.49
CA LEU A 6 -9.22 22.40 -5.88
C LEU A 6 -8.04 23.18 -6.48
N HIS A 7 -6.83 22.70 -6.21
CA HIS A 7 -5.66 23.13 -6.97
C HIS A 7 -5.86 22.80 -8.46
N PHE A 8 -5.50 23.73 -9.35
CA PHE A 8 -5.81 23.63 -10.77
C PHE A 8 -5.26 22.35 -11.43
N GLN A 9 -4.08 21.89 -11.00
CA GLN A 9 -3.50 20.63 -11.49
C GLN A 9 -4.33 19.40 -11.08
N ALA A 10 -4.81 19.37 -9.82
CA ALA A 10 -5.67 18.28 -9.36
C ALA A 10 -7.01 18.28 -10.12
N LEU A 11 -7.60 19.47 -10.31
CA LEU A 11 -8.84 19.62 -11.08
C LEU A 11 -8.66 19.17 -12.53
N SER A 12 -7.52 19.47 -13.17
CA SER A 12 -7.21 18.99 -14.52
C SER A 12 -7.27 17.46 -14.61
N ILE A 13 -6.56 16.76 -13.73
CA ILE A 13 -6.53 15.30 -13.70
C ILE A 13 -7.94 14.72 -13.46
N ILE A 14 -8.70 15.32 -12.55
CA ILE A 14 -10.08 14.90 -12.26
C ILE A 14 -10.97 15.07 -13.49
N ASN A 15 -10.82 16.17 -14.23
CA ASN A 15 -11.60 16.43 -15.43
C ASN A 15 -11.24 15.47 -16.57
N ASP A 16 -9.96 15.12 -16.73
CA ASP A 16 -9.52 14.13 -17.70
C ASP A 16 -10.12 12.76 -17.40
N ILE A 17 -10.10 12.34 -16.12
CA ILE A 17 -10.77 11.12 -15.65
C ILE A 17 -12.28 11.16 -15.95
N ARG A 18 -12.97 12.23 -15.58
CA ARG A 18 -14.43 12.38 -15.80
C ARG A 18 -14.77 12.32 -17.29
N LYS A 19 -13.96 12.96 -18.13
CA LYS A 19 -14.13 12.96 -19.59
C LYS A 19 -13.96 11.56 -20.17
N ALA A 20 -12.89 10.85 -19.79
CA ALA A 20 -12.62 9.49 -20.25
C ALA A 20 -13.70 8.48 -19.79
N GLU A 21 -14.24 8.64 -18.58
CA GLU A 21 -15.34 7.80 -18.10
C GLU A 21 -16.66 8.10 -18.83
N LYS A 22 -16.92 9.36 -19.19
CA LYS A 22 -18.11 9.76 -19.94
C LYS A 22 -18.04 9.33 -21.41
N SER A 23 -16.86 9.34 -22.03
CA SER A 23 -16.64 8.88 -23.41
C SER A 23 -16.62 7.36 -23.53
N GLY A 24 -16.40 6.64 -22.43
CA GLY A 24 -16.23 5.19 -22.41
C GLY A 24 -14.79 4.74 -22.68
N GLU A 25 -13.85 5.66 -22.91
CA GLU A 25 -12.41 5.38 -23.05
C GLU A 25 -11.82 4.80 -21.76
N ARG A 26 -12.40 5.13 -20.61
CA ARG A 26 -12.05 4.57 -19.30
C ARG A 26 -13.26 3.89 -18.67
N ILE A 27 -13.12 2.60 -18.40
CA ILE A 27 -14.10 1.86 -17.62
C ILE A 27 -13.80 2.07 -16.12
N PRO A 28 -14.77 2.47 -15.29
CA PRO A 28 -14.56 2.54 -13.84
C PRO A 28 -14.17 1.19 -13.25
N LEU A 29 -13.16 1.16 -12.38
CA LEU A 29 -12.59 -0.08 -11.82
C LEU A 29 -13.64 -1.01 -11.19
N TYR A 30 -14.65 -0.46 -10.52
CA TYR A 30 -15.73 -1.24 -9.90
C TYR A 30 -16.65 -1.96 -10.89
N LYS A 31 -16.49 -1.72 -12.21
CA LYS A 31 -17.17 -2.46 -13.28
C LYS A 31 -16.29 -3.56 -13.91
N MET A 32 -15.02 -3.63 -13.53
CA MET A 32 -14.07 -4.61 -14.02
C MET A 32 -14.03 -5.83 -13.09
N ASN A 33 -13.57 -6.97 -13.62
CA ASN A 33 -13.10 -8.03 -12.74
C ASN A 33 -11.73 -7.65 -12.11
N PRO A 34 -11.30 -8.30 -11.02
CA PRO A 34 -10.08 -7.92 -10.31
C PRO A 34 -8.80 -7.93 -11.17
N LEU A 35 -8.66 -8.89 -12.09
CA LEU A 35 -7.50 -8.98 -12.97
C LEU A 35 -7.46 -7.81 -13.96
N GLU A 36 -8.59 -7.49 -14.58
CA GLU A 36 -8.74 -6.31 -15.44
C GLU A 36 -8.42 -5.01 -14.68
N ALA A 37 -8.94 -4.88 -13.45
CA ALA A 37 -8.69 -3.70 -12.62
C ALA A 37 -7.20 -3.53 -12.28
N ARG A 38 -6.48 -4.63 -12.01
CA ARG A 38 -5.02 -4.62 -11.79
C ARG A 38 -4.27 -4.15 -13.02
N ASN A 39 -4.58 -4.73 -14.19
CA ASN A 39 -3.94 -4.37 -15.44
C ASN A 39 -4.21 -2.91 -15.82
N ALA A 40 -5.46 -2.45 -15.63
CA ALA A 40 -5.83 -1.06 -15.86
C ALA A 40 -5.06 -0.11 -14.93
N TYR A 41 -4.93 -0.46 -13.65
CA TYR A 41 -4.18 0.35 -12.68
C TYR A 41 -2.69 0.41 -12.99
N LEU A 42 -2.08 -0.72 -13.38
CA LEU A 42 -0.69 -0.78 -13.83
C LEU A 42 -0.48 0.09 -15.08
N ALA A 43 -1.34 -0.02 -16.09
CA ALA A 43 -1.24 0.78 -17.31
C ALA A 43 -1.36 2.29 -17.05
N MET A 44 -2.15 2.70 -16.05
CA MET A 44 -2.26 4.11 -15.66
C MET A 44 -0.93 4.69 -15.15
N THR A 45 0.00 3.86 -14.66
CA THR A 45 1.28 4.34 -14.10
C THR A 45 2.15 5.00 -15.16
N GLU A 46 2.11 4.55 -16.42
CA GLU A 46 2.86 5.14 -17.53
C GLU A 46 2.46 6.60 -17.79
N SER A 47 1.19 6.94 -17.56
CA SER A 47 0.65 8.28 -17.81
C SER A 47 0.69 9.19 -16.58
N LEU A 48 0.62 8.62 -15.37
CA LEU A 48 0.48 9.38 -14.13
C LEU A 48 1.75 9.47 -13.30
N SER A 49 2.73 8.58 -13.53
CA SER A 49 3.98 8.60 -12.79
C SER A 49 5.03 9.41 -13.54
N PRO A 50 5.83 10.25 -12.86
CA PRO A 50 7.01 10.80 -13.47
C PRO A 50 8.01 9.68 -13.79
N PRO A 51 9.01 9.93 -14.67
CA PRO A 51 10.05 8.95 -14.94
C PRO A 51 10.70 8.45 -13.65
N ALA A 52 10.90 7.13 -13.56
CA ALA A 52 11.49 6.50 -12.40
C ALA A 52 12.91 7.06 -12.17
N PRO A 53 13.20 7.69 -11.01
CA PRO A 53 14.52 8.26 -10.78
C PRO A 53 15.56 7.15 -10.66
N GLN A 54 16.79 7.45 -11.08
CA GLN A 54 17.91 6.55 -10.86
C GLN A 54 18.16 6.36 -9.36
N VAL A 55 18.50 5.13 -8.98
CA VAL A 55 18.89 4.75 -7.63
C VAL A 55 20.16 3.92 -7.73
N PHE A 56 20.92 3.80 -6.64
CA PHE A 56 22.17 3.03 -6.63
C PHE A 56 21.93 1.55 -6.92
N GLN A 57 20.87 0.97 -6.35
CA GLN A 57 20.55 -0.43 -6.55
C GLN A 57 19.05 -0.70 -6.45
N VAL A 58 18.55 -1.54 -7.35
CA VAL A 58 17.26 -2.22 -7.22
C VAL A 58 17.51 -3.72 -7.21
N LYS A 59 16.86 -4.46 -6.31
CA LYS A 59 16.95 -5.93 -6.25
C LYS A 59 15.59 -6.54 -5.96
N ASN A 60 15.14 -7.41 -6.86
CA ASN A 60 13.97 -8.25 -6.64
C ASN A 60 14.40 -9.57 -5.98
N PHE A 61 13.66 -10.00 -4.97
CA PHE A 61 13.81 -11.32 -4.35
C PHE A 61 12.54 -11.69 -3.58
N PHE A 62 12.56 -12.84 -2.90
CA PHE A 62 11.41 -13.33 -2.15
C PHE A 62 11.72 -13.37 -0.66
N ILE A 63 10.71 -13.03 0.13
CA ILE A 63 10.61 -13.45 1.51
C ILE A 63 10.06 -14.89 1.51
N GLU A 64 10.86 -15.82 2.00
CA GLU A 64 10.53 -17.24 2.08
C GLU A 64 9.84 -17.53 3.43
N LEU A 65 8.51 -17.65 3.41
CA LEU A 65 7.72 -18.11 4.56
C LEU A 65 7.40 -19.60 4.37
N ARG A 66 7.04 -20.30 5.45
CA ARG A 66 6.90 -21.77 5.47
C ARG A 66 6.12 -22.39 4.30
N LYS A 67 5.08 -21.72 3.80
CA LYS A 67 4.22 -22.22 2.71
C LYS A 67 4.04 -21.23 1.55
N ILE A 68 4.58 -20.02 1.66
CA ILE A 68 4.35 -18.94 0.69
C ILE A 68 5.62 -18.16 0.45
N LYS A 69 5.78 -17.65 -0.77
CA LYS A 69 6.84 -16.72 -1.13
C LYS A 69 6.22 -15.38 -1.40
N ILE A 70 6.69 -14.33 -0.71
CA ILE A 70 6.21 -12.97 -0.92
C ILE A 70 7.26 -12.24 -1.77
N PRO A 71 6.93 -11.83 -3.00
CA PRO A 71 7.83 -11.02 -3.81
C PRO A 71 8.07 -9.67 -3.13
N ILE A 72 9.33 -9.25 -3.10
CA ILE A 72 9.72 -7.94 -2.60
C ILE A 72 10.72 -7.28 -3.54
N ARG A 73 10.75 -5.94 -3.49
CA ARG A 73 11.74 -5.13 -4.22
C ARG A 73 12.47 -4.22 -3.24
N TYR A 74 13.78 -4.37 -3.20
CA TYR A 74 14.68 -3.54 -2.43
C TYR A 74 15.20 -2.38 -3.27
N TYR A 75 15.32 -1.21 -2.66
CA TYR A 75 15.83 0.02 -3.23
C TYR A 75 16.87 0.65 -2.31
N ARG A 76 18.01 1.02 -2.90
CA ARG A 76 19.03 1.84 -2.25
C ARG A 76 19.22 3.14 -3.00
N GLY A 77 19.10 4.27 -2.30
CA GLY A 77 19.26 5.61 -2.85
C GLY A 77 20.63 5.86 -3.50
N ILE A 78 20.67 6.72 -4.50
CA ILE A 78 21.86 7.03 -5.32
C ILE A 78 23.03 7.61 -4.51
N LYS A 79 22.74 8.26 -3.37
CA LYS A 79 23.74 8.83 -2.45
C LYS A 79 24.45 7.80 -1.58
N HIS A 80 23.99 6.54 -1.59
CA HIS A 80 24.49 5.47 -0.73
C HIS A 80 25.20 4.39 -1.55
N SER A 81 26.08 3.64 -0.89
CA SER A 81 26.87 2.55 -1.49
C SER A 81 26.69 1.25 -0.72
N LYS A 82 27.26 0.14 -1.21
CA LYS A 82 27.25 -1.16 -0.48
C LYS A 82 27.98 -1.13 0.87
N LYS A 83 28.81 -0.11 1.13
CA LYS A 83 29.57 0.03 2.40
C LYS A 83 28.72 0.63 3.53
N ASN A 84 27.63 1.32 3.19
CA ASN A 84 26.71 1.91 4.17
C ASN A 84 25.77 0.83 4.72
N ILE A 85 25.68 0.73 6.04
CA ILE A 85 24.64 -0.03 6.73
C ILE A 85 23.54 0.96 7.15
N LEU A 86 22.34 0.82 6.59
CA LEU A 86 21.27 1.80 6.74
C LEU A 86 20.04 1.19 7.43
N PRO A 87 19.26 1.97 8.20
CA PRO A 87 17.89 1.59 8.58
C PRO A 87 17.06 1.20 7.36
N VAL A 88 15.98 0.44 7.58
CA VAL A 88 15.11 -0.02 6.50
C VAL A 88 13.67 0.40 6.72
N THR A 89 13.05 0.96 5.68
CA THR A 89 11.60 1.21 5.63
C THR A 89 10.93 0.12 4.82
N VAL A 90 10.01 -0.62 5.44
CA VAL A 90 9.14 -1.59 4.76
C VAL A 90 7.94 -0.83 4.20
N PHE A 91 7.79 -0.83 2.88
CA PHE A 91 6.72 -0.12 2.17
C PHE A 91 5.61 -1.09 1.74
N PHE A 92 4.36 -0.72 2.02
CA PHE A 92 3.16 -1.41 1.57
C PHE A 92 2.40 -0.51 0.60
N HIS A 93 2.14 -0.99 -0.61
CA HIS A 93 1.47 -0.21 -1.64
C HIS A 93 -0.02 0.00 -1.35
N GLY A 94 -0.61 1.07 -1.89
CA GLY A 94 -2.05 1.30 -1.92
C GLY A 94 -2.76 0.44 -2.97
N GLY A 95 -4.08 0.63 -3.08
CA GLY A 95 -4.92 -0.08 -4.06
C GLY A 95 -6.05 -0.93 -3.46
N GLY A 96 -6.58 -0.52 -2.30
CA GLY A 96 -7.77 -1.12 -1.70
C GLY A 96 -7.65 -2.63 -1.46
N TRP A 97 -6.42 -3.13 -1.22
CA TRP A 97 -6.08 -4.55 -1.06
C TRP A 97 -6.45 -5.46 -2.24
N VAL A 98 -6.72 -4.91 -3.41
CA VAL A 98 -7.20 -5.63 -4.60
C VAL A 98 -6.35 -5.33 -5.82
N ILE A 99 -5.87 -4.09 -5.96
CA ILE A 99 -5.00 -3.63 -7.04
C ILE A 99 -3.67 -3.10 -6.48
N GLY A 100 -2.75 -2.77 -7.38
CA GLY A 100 -1.40 -2.36 -7.01
C GLY A 100 -0.42 -3.54 -6.97
N ASP A 101 0.85 -3.22 -7.06
CA ASP A 101 1.99 -4.15 -7.05
C ASP A 101 3.30 -3.35 -6.85
N LEU A 102 4.44 -4.03 -7.02
CA LEU A 102 5.77 -3.41 -6.94
C LEU A 102 6.01 -2.35 -8.04
N ASP A 103 5.43 -2.52 -9.23
CA ASP A 103 5.69 -1.65 -10.38
C ASP A 103 4.86 -0.37 -10.28
N THR A 104 3.60 -0.47 -9.85
CA THR A 104 2.71 0.67 -9.62
C THR A 104 3.24 1.68 -8.60
N HIS A 105 4.09 1.24 -7.67
CA HIS A 105 4.68 2.08 -6.63
C HIS A 105 6.22 2.16 -6.73
N ASP A 106 6.79 1.78 -7.88
CA ASP A 106 8.23 1.76 -8.09
C ASP A 106 8.85 3.15 -7.97
N VAL A 107 8.20 4.14 -8.60
CA VAL A 107 8.66 5.53 -8.63
C VAL A 107 8.71 6.13 -7.22
N VAL A 108 7.64 5.95 -6.43
CA VAL A 108 7.61 6.49 -5.06
C VAL A 108 8.64 5.80 -4.16
N CYS A 109 8.84 4.49 -4.29
CA CYS A 109 9.85 3.77 -3.51
C CYS A 109 11.27 4.27 -3.83
N ARG A 110 11.58 4.52 -5.12
CA ARG A 110 12.86 5.10 -5.54
C ARG A 110 13.06 6.52 -5.03
N GLN A 111 12.02 7.35 -5.08
CA GLN A 111 12.06 8.71 -4.55
C GLN A 111 12.34 8.71 -3.05
N LEU A 112 11.63 7.87 -2.29
CA LEU A 112 11.84 7.70 -0.85
C LEU A 112 13.28 7.26 -0.54
N ALA A 113 13.80 6.25 -1.25
CA ALA A 113 15.16 5.76 -1.06
C ALA A 113 16.23 6.82 -1.39
N ASN A 114 16.00 7.68 -2.38
CA ASN A 114 16.93 8.75 -2.74
C ASN A 114 16.92 9.91 -1.72
N LEU A 115 15.75 10.26 -1.19
CA LEU A 115 15.59 11.35 -0.23
C LEU A 115 16.10 10.95 1.17
N GLY A 116 15.83 9.72 1.59
CA GLY A 116 16.13 9.23 2.93
C GLY A 116 17.56 8.76 3.17
N ASP A 117 17.92 8.64 4.45
CA ASP A 117 19.11 7.91 4.91
C ASP A 117 18.72 6.50 5.40
N PHE A 118 17.89 5.85 4.60
CA PHE A 118 17.37 4.51 4.81
C PHE A 118 17.19 3.81 3.46
N ASP A 119 17.17 2.48 3.46
CA ASP A 119 16.73 1.71 2.30
C ASP A 119 15.22 1.47 2.34
N VAL A 120 14.63 1.15 1.19
CA VAL A 120 13.22 0.78 1.07
C VAL A 120 13.10 -0.68 0.64
N ILE A 121 12.25 -1.44 1.31
CA ILE A 121 11.79 -2.77 0.86
C ILE A 121 10.28 -2.69 0.62
N SER A 122 9.87 -2.71 -0.64
CA SER A 122 8.45 -2.76 -1.02
C SER A 122 7.96 -4.21 -1.05
N VAL A 123 6.78 -4.45 -0.48
CA VAL A 123 6.20 -5.78 -0.28
C VAL A 123 5.00 -6.01 -1.21
N ASN A 124 5.05 -7.07 -2.01
CA ASN A 124 3.96 -7.49 -2.89
C ASN A 124 3.05 -8.51 -2.19
N TYR A 125 2.26 -8.03 -1.22
CA TYR A 125 1.39 -8.87 -0.40
C TYR A 125 0.24 -9.46 -1.22
N ARG A 126 -0.33 -10.59 -0.76
CA ARG A 126 -1.48 -11.21 -1.42
C ARG A 126 -2.74 -10.35 -1.28
N MET A 127 -3.51 -10.30 -2.36
CA MET A 127 -4.68 -9.42 -2.51
C MET A 127 -5.98 -10.20 -2.68
N GLY A 128 -7.09 -9.55 -2.34
CA GLY A 128 -8.43 -10.06 -2.58
C GLY A 128 -8.86 -9.88 -4.05
N PRO A 129 -9.89 -10.64 -4.50
CA PRO A 129 -10.64 -11.63 -3.73
C PRO A 129 -9.94 -13.00 -3.62
N GLU A 130 -8.91 -13.28 -4.41
CA GLU A 130 -8.22 -14.58 -4.44
C GLU A 130 -7.62 -14.94 -3.09
N ASN A 131 -7.15 -13.92 -2.36
CA ASN A 131 -6.67 -14.03 -0.99
C ASN A 131 -7.34 -12.95 -0.16
N SER A 132 -8.57 -13.23 0.27
CA SER A 132 -9.34 -12.33 1.13
C SER A 132 -8.68 -12.13 2.50
N PHE A 133 -9.13 -11.13 3.25
CA PHE A 133 -8.74 -10.91 4.64
C PHE A 133 -8.80 -12.21 5.45
N PRO A 134 -7.78 -12.54 6.28
CA PRO A 134 -6.65 -11.69 6.70
C PRO A 134 -5.34 -11.88 5.91
N ALA A 135 -5.36 -12.36 4.66
CA ALA A 135 -4.14 -12.70 3.93
C ALA A 135 -3.13 -11.54 3.80
N ALA A 136 -3.56 -10.36 3.38
CA ALA A 136 -2.69 -9.19 3.25
C ALA A 136 -2.04 -8.77 4.59
N VAL A 137 -2.81 -8.84 5.69
CA VAL A 137 -2.32 -8.54 7.06
C VAL A 137 -1.27 -9.56 7.49
N ASN A 138 -1.55 -10.86 7.28
CA ASN A 138 -0.62 -11.92 7.61
C ASN A 138 0.69 -11.79 6.82
N ASP A 139 0.60 -11.47 5.53
CA ASP A 139 1.76 -11.27 4.67
C ASP A 139 2.59 -10.06 5.14
N ALA A 140 1.96 -8.91 5.39
CA ALA A 140 2.64 -7.69 5.84
C ALA A 140 3.37 -7.89 7.18
N THR A 141 2.68 -8.44 8.17
CA THR A 141 3.25 -8.71 9.51
C THR A 141 4.35 -9.78 9.45
N SER A 142 4.17 -10.83 8.63
CA SER A 142 5.17 -11.87 8.44
C SER A 142 6.41 -11.36 7.71
N SER A 143 6.25 -10.44 6.75
CA SER A 143 7.38 -9.77 6.08
C SER A 143 8.24 -8.99 7.06
N ILE A 144 7.64 -8.22 7.98
CA ILE A 144 8.40 -7.48 9.00
C ILE A 144 9.14 -8.45 9.93
N ASN A 145 8.46 -9.48 10.42
CA ASN A 145 9.07 -10.52 11.24
C ASN A 145 10.23 -11.21 10.53
N TRP A 146 10.08 -11.52 9.24
CA TRP A 146 11.13 -12.14 8.46
C TRP A 146 12.33 -11.20 8.30
N ILE A 147 12.09 -9.93 7.96
CA ILE A 147 13.15 -8.92 7.77
C ILE A 147 13.95 -8.70 9.05
N ALA A 148 13.28 -8.64 10.21
CA ALA A 148 13.94 -8.45 11.50
C ALA A 148 14.83 -9.63 11.91
N ASN A 149 14.36 -10.86 11.65
CA ASN A 149 14.94 -12.07 12.24
C ASN A 149 15.85 -12.88 11.30
N ASN A 150 15.88 -12.56 10.00
CA ASN A 150 16.69 -13.31 9.03
C ASN A 150 17.92 -12.53 8.61
N LYS A 151 19.01 -13.26 8.35
CA LYS A 151 20.20 -12.68 7.72
C LYS A 151 19.90 -12.41 6.25
N ILE A 152 19.62 -11.15 5.95
CA ILE A 152 19.41 -10.71 4.57
C ILE A 152 20.77 -10.32 3.98
N ASN A 153 21.09 -10.82 2.78
CA ASN A 153 22.29 -10.40 2.05
C ASN A 153 22.07 -9.02 1.40
N LEU A 154 21.78 -8.03 2.24
CA LEU A 154 21.62 -6.62 1.96
C LEU A 154 22.30 -5.81 3.07
N PRO A 155 22.86 -4.63 2.80
CA PRO A 155 23.58 -3.86 3.80
C PRO A 155 22.62 -3.01 4.66
N ILE A 156 21.66 -3.67 5.32
CA ILE A 156 20.63 -3.01 6.14
C ILE A 156 20.85 -3.27 7.63
N ASP A 157 20.45 -2.32 8.47
CA ASP A 157 20.31 -2.46 9.92
C ASP A 157 18.87 -2.92 10.22
N SER A 158 18.67 -4.23 10.33
CA SER A 158 17.36 -4.83 10.60
C SER A 158 16.87 -4.61 12.05
N SER A 159 17.66 -3.97 12.91
CA SER A 159 17.21 -3.51 14.24
C SER A 159 16.46 -2.17 14.17
N LYS A 160 16.57 -1.44 13.06
CA LYS A 160 15.95 -0.13 12.84
C LYS A 160 14.97 -0.21 11.67
N ILE A 161 13.81 -0.79 11.96
CA ILE A 161 12.73 -0.94 10.98
C ILE A 161 11.75 0.23 11.12
N ALA A 162 11.40 0.84 10.01
CA ALA A 162 10.25 1.71 9.85
C ALA A 162 9.22 1.05 8.92
N VAL A 163 7.97 1.48 9.01
CA VAL A 163 6.91 1.09 8.07
C VAL A 163 6.34 2.31 7.36
N CYS A 164 5.98 2.13 6.10
CA CYS A 164 5.36 3.17 5.28
C CYS A 164 4.31 2.55 4.38
N GLY A 165 3.26 3.30 4.07
CA GLY A 165 2.33 2.89 3.04
C GLY A 165 1.24 3.93 2.82
N ASP A 166 0.57 3.80 1.68
CA ASP A 166 -0.49 4.71 1.28
C ASP A 166 -1.85 4.02 1.18
N SER A 167 -2.93 4.72 1.56
CA SER A 167 -4.30 4.18 1.52
C SER A 167 -4.43 2.82 2.25
N ALA A 168 -4.68 1.73 1.52
CA ALA A 168 -4.70 0.35 2.02
C ALA A 168 -3.33 -0.12 2.55
N GLY A 169 -2.23 0.31 1.95
CA GLY A 169 -0.89 0.07 2.46
C GLY A 169 -0.61 0.84 3.75
N GLY A 170 -1.17 2.05 3.87
CA GLY A 170 -1.16 2.83 5.12
C GLY A 170 -1.93 2.15 6.25
N ASN A 171 -3.03 1.46 5.93
CA ASN A 171 -3.70 0.56 6.88
C ASN A 171 -2.77 -0.58 7.32
N LEU A 172 -2.15 -1.30 6.38
CA LEU A 172 -1.24 -2.40 6.70
C LEU A 172 -0.06 -1.95 7.55
N ALA A 173 0.50 -0.75 7.27
CA ALA A 173 1.56 -0.16 8.08
C ALA A 173 1.11 0.07 9.54
N ALA A 174 -0.08 0.66 9.76
CA ALA A 174 -0.64 0.87 11.09
C ALA A 174 -0.93 -0.46 11.81
N VAL A 175 -1.54 -1.42 11.11
CA VAL A 175 -1.83 -2.77 11.62
C VAL A 175 -0.54 -3.48 12.03
N CYS A 176 0.55 -3.35 11.26
CA CYS A 176 1.85 -3.91 11.60
C CYS A 176 2.42 -3.36 12.93
N CYS A 177 2.28 -2.05 13.19
CA CYS A 177 2.68 -1.46 14.46
C CYS A 177 1.87 -2.02 15.64
N ILE A 178 0.54 -2.10 15.50
CA ILE A 178 -0.33 -2.68 16.52
C ILE A 178 0.00 -4.16 16.75
N ASN A 179 0.14 -4.93 15.67
CA ASN A 179 0.49 -6.35 15.72
C ASN A 179 1.81 -6.59 16.43
N SER A 180 2.84 -5.78 16.13
CA SER A 180 4.13 -5.89 16.80
C SER A 180 4.00 -5.64 18.31
N LYS A 181 3.24 -4.60 18.71
CA LYS A 181 2.99 -4.31 20.13
C LYS A 181 2.29 -5.45 20.85
N ILE A 182 1.20 -5.98 20.28
CA ILE A 182 0.40 -7.06 20.89
C ILE A 182 1.22 -8.34 21.05
N ASN A 183 2.01 -8.69 20.04
CA ASN A 183 2.70 -9.99 19.98
C ASN A 183 4.16 -9.93 20.44
N SER A 184 4.60 -8.82 21.06
CA SER A 184 6.02 -8.60 21.41
C SER A 184 6.97 -8.85 20.21
N GLY A 185 6.56 -8.37 19.03
CA GLY A 185 7.28 -8.52 17.78
C GLY A 185 8.44 -7.53 17.61
N PRO A 186 9.05 -7.46 16.41
CA PRO A 186 10.15 -6.56 16.12
C PRO A 186 9.81 -5.10 16.39
N LEU A 187 10.74 -4.36 16.97
CA LEU A 187 10.58 -2.93 17.21
C LEU A 187 10.44 -2.17 15.88
N ILE A 188 9.26 -1.59 15.66
CA ILE A 188 9.02 -0.65 14.56
C ILE A 188 9.25 0.75 15.10
N THR A 189 10.37 1.35 14.69
CA THR A 189 10.89 2.63 15.21
C THR A 189 10.17 3.86 14.66
N TYR A 190 9.50 3.72 13.51
CA TYR A 190 8.78 4.82 12.87
C TYR A 190 7.65 4.30 11.97
N GLN A 191 6.57 5.08 11.82
CA GLN A 191 5.48 4.79 10.89
C GLN A 191 5.11 6.04 10.07
N THR A 192 5.07 5.90 8.75
CA THR A 192 4.57 6.93 7.83
C THR A 192 3.26 6.44 7.22
N LEU A 193 2.15 7.10 7.55
CA LEU A 193 0.81 6.72 7.08
C LEU A 193 0.30 7.75 6.08
N ILE A 194 0.33 7.43 4.78
CA ILE A 194 -0.08 8.34 3.72
C ILE A 194 -1.58 8.11 3.44
N TYR A 195 -2.43 9.08 3.80
CA TYR A 195 -3.91 9.00 3.68
C TYR A 195 -4.53 7.63 4.04
N PRO A 196 -4.19 7.03 5.20
CA PRO A 196 -4.48 5.63 5.52
C PRO A 196 -5.99 5.33 5.62
N ALA A 197 -6.40 4.13 5.20
CA ALA A 197 -7.74 3.62 5.44
C ALA A 197 -7.87 3.04 6.86
N THR A 198 -8.32 3.81 7.85
CA THR A 198 -8.25 3.38 9.27
C THR A 198 -9.55 2.86 9.87
N HIS A 199 -10.69 3.05 9.18
CA HIS A 199 -12.01 2.65 9.68
C HIS A 199 -12.91 2.18 8.53
N MET A 200 -12.95 0.87 8.30
CA MET A 200 -13.77 0.23 7.27
C MET A 200 -15.26 0.29 7.61
N GLY A 201 -16.13 0.44 6.62
CA GLY A 201 -17.58 0.52 6.82
C GLY A 201 -18.10 1.81 7.47
N SER A 202 -17.20 2.67 7.98
CA SER A 202 -17.56 3.97 8.57
C SER A 202 -18.24 4.92 7.57
N ASN A 203 -19.06 5.84 8.07
CA ASN A 203 -19.71 6.88 7.25
C ASN A 203 -19.40 8.29 7.78
N TYR A 204 -18.14 8.71 7.65
CA TYR A 204 -17.73 10.05 8.04
C TYR A 204 -18.21 11.13 7.05
N PRO A 205 -18.44 12.39 7.50
CA PRO A 205 -18.86 13.48 6.62
C PRO A 205 -17.97 13.69 5.38
N SER A 206 -16.66 13.44 5.52
CA SER A 206 -15.70 13.52 4.41
C SER A 206 -16.00 12.56 3.26
N LYS A 207 -16.48 11.33 3.54
CA LYS A 207 -16.85 10.35 2.51
C LYS A 207 -18.00 10.84 1.63
N ASN A 208 -18.92 11.62 2.19
CA ASN A 208 -20.01 12.23 1.44
C ASN A 208 -19.56 13.52 0.74
N LYS A 209 -18.75 14.35 1.41
CA LYS A 209 -18.27 15.63 0.86
C LYS A 209 -17.37 15.48 -0.37
N TYR A 210 -16.60 14.39 -0.45
CA TYR A 210 -15.58 14.13 -1.48
C TYR A 210 -15.89 12.93 -2.37
N ASP A 211 -17.14 12.45 -2.37
CA ASP A 211 -17.54 11.33 -3.24
C ASP A 211 -17.33 11.67 -4.73
N GLY A 212 -16.64 10.79 -5.45
CA GLY A 212 -16.40 10.94 -6.89
C GLY A 212 -15.20 11.82 -7.25
N TYR A 213 -14.46 12.33 -6.28
CA TYR A 213 -13.16 12.97 -6.49
C TYR A 213 -12.06 11.90 -6.55
N ILE A 214 -11.94 11.24 -7.71
CA ILE A 214 -11.09 10.07 -7.99
C ILE A 214 -11.58 8.79 -7.29
N LEU A 215 -11.73 8.83 -5.97
CA LEU A 215 -12.26 7.73 -5.16
C LEU A 215 -13.74 7.97 -4.84
N SER A 216 -14.62 7.05 -5.26
CA SER A 216 -16.05 7.12 -4.95
C SER A 216 -16.46 6.13 -3.88
N LYS A 217 -17.60 6.38 -3.22
CA LYS A 217 -18.22 5.43 -2.27
C LYS A 217 -18.49 4.08 -2.92
N ARG A 218 -18.90 4.08 -4.19
CA ARG A 218 -19.12 2.84 -4.96
C ARG A 218 -17.81 2.06 -5.16
N LEU A 219 -16.72 2.76 -5.47
CA LEU A 219 -15.41 2.13 -5.61
C LEU A 219 -14.87 1.63 -4.27
N MET A 220 -15.03 2.40 -3.20
CA MET A 220 -14.68 1.96 -1.84
C MET A 220 -15.43 0.68 -1.45
N LYS A 221 -16.75 0.64 -1.70
CA LYS A 221 -17.56 -0.55 -1.40
C LYS A 221 -17.10 -1.78 -2.19
N TRP A 222 -16.76 -1.61 -3.46
CA TRP A 222 -16.20 -2.69 -4.29
C TRP A 222 -14.89 -3.22 -3.70
N PHE A 223 -13.96 -2.35 -3.29
CA PHE A 223 -12.72 -2.77 -2.62
C PHE A 223 -13.00 -3.52 -1.32
N GLU A 224 -13.89 -3.01 -0.46
CA GLU A 224 -14.29 -3.66 0.79
C GLU A 224 -14.85 -5.07 0.54
N GLU A 225 -15.73 -5.23 -0.45
CA GLU A 225 -16.32 -6.53 -0.81
C GLU A 225 -15.28 -7.53 -1.29
N LYS A 226 -14.32 -7.10 -2.12
CA LYS A 226 -13.24 -7.98 -2.62
C LYS A 226 -12.19 -8.27 -1.55
N TYR A 227 -11.92 -7.33 -0.66
CA TYR A 227 -10.96 -7.51 0.42
C TYR A 227 -11.49 -8.47 1.49
N ILE A 228 -12.72 -8.27 1.96
CA ILE A 228 -13.33 -9.17 2.96
C ILE A 228 -13.73 -10.50 2.33
N GLY A 229 -14.15 -10.49 1.06
CA GLY A 229 -14.57 -11.67 0.32
C GLY A 229 -15.77 -12.36 0.96
N ASN A 230 -15.80 -13.69 0.89
CA ASN A 230 -16.87 -14.50 1.49
C ASN A 230 -16.82 -14.57 3.03
N ASN A 231 -15.82 -13.94 3.66
CA ASN A 231 -15.60 -14.00 5.11
C ASN A 231 -16.40 -12.92 5.88
N GLN A 232 -17.41 -12.29 5.26
CA GLN A 232 -18.19 -11.22 5.90
C GLN A 232 -18.91 -11.66 7.20
N GLY A 233 -19.18 -12.97 7.36
CA GLY A 233 -19.77 -13.51 8.59
C GLY A 233 -18.76 -13.80 9.71
N ASP A 234 -17.46 -13.86 9.39
CA ASP A 234 -16.42 -14.33 10.31
C ASP A 234 -15.70 -13.20 11.04
N PHE A 235 -15.86 -11.95 10.56
CA PHE A 235 -15.12 -10.80 11.07
C PHE A 235 -16.02 -9.56 11.19
N SER A 236 -15.78 -8.79 12.25
CA SER A 236 -16.41 -7.48 12.44
C SER A 236 -15.59 -6.38 11.78
N TYR A 237 -16.24 -5.34 11.23
CA TYR A 237 -15.54 -4.13 10.82
C TYR A 237 -14.80 -3.42 11.98
N SER A 238 -15.12 -3.77 13.23
CA SER A 238 -14.38 -3.32 14.42
C SER A 238 -13.11 -4.12 14.73
N ASP A 239 -12.81 -5.19 13.97
CA ASP A 239 -11.54 -5.90 14.10
C ASP A 239 -10.40 -4.93 13.79
N TRP A 240 -9.45 -4.74 14.72
CA TRP A 240 -8.36 -3.77 14.57
C TRP A 240 -7.46 -4.05 13.37
N ARG A 241 -7.45 -5.30 12.87
CA ARG A 241 -6.71 -5.68 11.65
C ARG A 241 -7.38 -5.16 10.38
N ILE A 242 -8.67 -4.81 10.46
CA ILE A 242 -9.47 -4.19 9.39
C ILE A 242 -9.52 -2.67 9.62
N SER A 243 -9.87 -2.27 10.85
CA SER A 243 -10.04 -0.89 11.28
C SER A 243 -9.10 -0.59 12.44
N PRO A 244 -7.82 -0.24 12.19
CA PRO A 244 -6.85 -0.02 13.25
C PRO A 244 -7.23 1.12 14.21
N ILE A 245 -8.15 2.00 13.85
CA ILE A 245 -8.69 3.02 14.77
C ILE A 245 -9.49 2.41 15.94
N CYS A 246 -9.98 1.18 15.79
CA CYS A 246 -10.76 0.46 16.80
C CYS A 246 -9.88 -0.33 17.77
N TYR A 247 -8.55 -0.20 17.67
CA TYR A 247 -7.64 -0.78 18.65
C TYR A 247 -7.64 0.05 19.94
N ASP A 248 -8.38 -0.43 20.94
CA ASP A 248 -8.36 0.13 22.29
C ASP A 248 -7.16 -0.43 23.08
N TYR A 249 -6.44 0.44 23.80
CA TYR A 249 -5.26 0.09 24.61
C TYR A 249 -5.61 -0.08 26.08
#